data_AF-A0A2E7P7R2-F1
#
_entry.id   AF-A0A2E7P7R2-F1
#
_cell.length_a   1.000
_cell.length_b   1.000
_cell.length_c   1.000
_cell.angle_alpha   90.00
_cell.angle_beta   90.00
_cell.angle_gamma   90.00
#
_symmetry.space_group_name_H-M   'P 1'
#
loop_
_entity.id
_entity.type
_entity.pdbx_description
1 polymer ?
#
loop_
_entity_poly.entity_id
_entity_poly.type
_entity_poly.pdbx_seq_one_letter_code
_entity_poly.pdbx_strand_id
1 'polypeptide(L)'
;MNKELSPLAQRLEFLAAGRALHGWAKSIGLPKISIENVMKGNGLSYESLAHLHRVENVRTDWLLEGRGSPFSVNACLCDESAHELLDELLVEQWEIDVITDESRVAIVLSQPAQVQVKDGKDSAGHQKYRDINYRLVEIVCGVLGARTIARATAFGIHRVLQIGSDMMRDLEAGKLGSYFLFSSPSALIPHAVQYAHAGKLFENLAKGDRAVSTPDERALLSSYRSMSADKRQAVSQVVLSMAELGYGKLK
;
A
#
# COMPACT_ATOMS: atom_id res chain seq x y z
N MET A 1 -20.80 32.33 4.69
CA MET A 1 -20.19 31.68 5.88
C MET A 1 -19.51 30.41 5.40
N ASN A 2 -18.18 30.42 5.21
CA ASN A 2 -17.43 29.20 4.89
C ASN A 2 -17.41 28.35 6.16
N LYS A 3 -18.26 27.33 6.22
CA LYS A 3 -18.23 26.36 7.32
C LYS A 3 -17.02 25.47 7.05
N GLU A 4 -15.96 25.64 7.84
CA GLU A 4 -14.81 24.74 7.76
C GLU A 4 -15.29 23.30 7.96
N LEU A 5 -14.94 22.44 7.02
CA LEU A 5 -15.27 21.03 7.08
C LEU A 5 -14.53 20.38 8.25
N SER A 6 -15.17 19.41 8.91
CA SER A 6 -14.50 18.59 9.92
C SER A 6 -13.29 17.88 9.30
N PRO A 7 -12.24 17.56 10.08
CA PRO A 7 -11.08 16.84 9.55
C PRO A 7 -11.44 15.52 8.86
N LEU A 8 -12.46 14.81 9.38
CA LEU A 8 -12.97 13.59 8.76
C LEU A 8 -13.65 13.86 7.41
N ALA A 9 -14.43 14.94 7.31
CA ALA A 9 -15.05 15.33 6.03
C ALA A 9 -13.98 15.67 4.98
N GLN A 10 -12.94 16.41 5.35
CA GLN A 10 -11.81 16.71 4.46
C GLN A 10 -11.11 15.44 3.97
N ARG A 11 -10.92 14.44 4.85
CA ARG A 11 -10.34 13.16 4.47
C ARG A 11 -11.25 12.32 3.58
N LEU A 12 -12.57 12.38 3.75
CA LEU A 12 -13.51 11.75 2.79
C LEU A 12 -13.49 12.44 1.42
N GLU A 13 -13.37 13.76 1.38
CA GLU A 13 -13.18 14.49 0.12
C GLU A 13 -11.86 14.13 -0.58
N PHE A 14 -10.79 13.95 0.20
CA PHE A 14 -9.52 13.42 -0.31
C PHE A 14 -9.70 12.03 -0.94
N LEU A 15 -10.40 11.10 -0.29
CA LEU A 15 -10.68 9.77 -0.85
C LEU A 15 -11.56 9.83 -2.10
N ALA A 16 -12.52 10.75 -2.14
CA ALA A 16 -13.35 10.97 -3.32
C ALA A 16 -12.51 11.45 -4.51
N ALA A 17 -11.37 12.11 -4.28
CA ALA A 17 -10.39 12.49 -5.30
C ALA A 17 -11.04 13.24 -6.49
N GLY A 18 -11.88 14.23 -6.19
CA GLY A 18 -12.61 15.02 -7.19
C GLY A 18 -13.89 14.38 -7.74
N ARG A 19 -14.18 13.11 -7.40
CA ARG A 19 -15.48 12.49 -7.68
C ARG A 19 -16.58 13.16 -6.84
N ALA A 20 -17.80 13.23 -7.36
CA ALA A 20 -18.94 13.73 -6.60
C ALA A 20 -19.18 12.87 -5.35
N LEU A 21 -19.03 13.45 -4.16
CA LEU A 21 -18.96 12.73 -2.87
C LEU A 21 -20.11 11.73 -2.68
N HIS A 22 -21.35 12.13 -2.93
CA HIS A 22 -22.50 11.22 -2.79
C HIS A 22 -22.54 10.12 -3.86
N GLY A 23 -22.11 10.41 -5.09
CA GLY A 23 -22.03 9.43 -6.17
C GLY A 23 -20.97 8.38 -5.88
N TRP A 24 -19.78 8.83 -5.47
CA TRP A 24 -18.70 7.98 -5.02
C TRP A 24 -19.10 7.14 -3.81
N ALA A 25 -19.64 7.74 -2.75
CA ALA A 25 -20.08 7.01 -1.56
C ALA A 25 -21.08 5.91 -1.92
N LYS A 26 -22.05 6.20 -2.81
CA LYS A 26 -23.00 5.19 -3.29
C LYS A 26 -22.33 4.08 -4.10
N SER A 27 -21.31 4.38 -4.91
CA SER A 27 -20.59 3.37 -5.70
C SER A 27 -19.79 2.43 -4.82
N ILE A 28 -19.27 2.93 -3.70
CA ILE A 28 -18.55 2.14 -2.70
C ILE A 28 -19.45 1.73 -1.53
N GLY A 29 -20.76 1.57 -1.75
CA GLY A 29 -21.65 0.98 -0.73
C GLY A 29 -21.88 1.78 0.57
N LEU A 30 -21.40 3.03 0.67
CA LEU A 30 -21.63 3.87 1.85
C LEU A 30 -23.05 4.47 1.85
N PRO A 31 -23.79 4.36 2.96
CA PRO A 31 -25.10 5.00 3.08
C PRO A 31 -25.01 6.52 2.96
N LYS A 32 -25.97 7.14 2.25
CA LYS A 32 -26.07 8.60 2.13
C LYS A 32 -26.07 9.30 3.50
N ILE A 33 -26.78 8.73 4.46
CA ILE A 33 -26.89 9.27 5.82
C ILE A 33 -25.53 9.27 6.56
N SER A 34 -24.65 8.31 6.28
CA SER A 34 -23.30 8.29 6.85
C SER A 34 -22.49 9.51 6.38
N ILE A 35 -22.57 9.84 5.09
CA ILE A 35 -21.92 11.04 4.54
C ILE A 35 -22.54 12.32 5.15
N GLU A 36 -23.86 12.43 5.16
CA GLU A 36 -24.55 13.59 5.75
C GLU A 36 -24.19 13.79 7.23
N ASN A 37 -24.03 12.72 7.99
CA ASN A 37 -23.59 12.76 9.38
C ASN A 37 -22.17 13.30 9.51
N VAL A 38 -21.23 12.83 8.68
CA VAL A 38 -19.85 13.32 8.68
C VAL A 38 -19.77 14.79 8.32
N MET A 39 -20.53 15.23 7.31
CA MET A 39 -20.58 16.65 6.91
C MET A 39 -21.20 17.55 8.00
N LYS A 40 -21.98 16.98 8.92
CA LYS A 40 -22.50 17.67 10.11
C LYS A 40 -21.52 17.66 11.30
N GLY A 41 -20.38 16.98 11.18
CA GLY A 41 -19.36 16.87 12.22
C GLY A 41 -19.45 15.60 13.08
N ASN A 42 -20.33 14.65 12.74
CA ASN A 42 -20.41 13.37 13.43
C ASN A 42 -19.40 12.35 12.87
N GLY A 43 -19.21 11.23 13.56
CA GLY A 43 -18.32 10.15 13.12
C GLY A 43 -18.95 9.19 12.11
N LEU A 44 -18.13 8.26 11.61
CA LEU A 44 -18.57 7.09 10.85
C LEU A 44 -18.86 5.91 11.78
N SER A 45 -19.78 5.03 11.37
CA SER A 45 -19.99 3.75 12.05
C SER A 45 -18.85 2.78 11.77
N TYR A 46 -18.65 1.80 12.66
CA TYR A 46 -17.68 0.71 12.46
C TYR A 46 -17.90 -0.04 11.13
N GLU A 47 -19.16 -0.31 10.76
CA GLU A 47 -19.52 -0.95 9.49
C GLU A 47 -19.04 -0.10 8.29
N SER A 48 -19.20 1.23 8.35
CA SER A 48 -18.74 2.13 7.29
C SER A 48 -17.21 2.18 7.20
N LEU A 49 -16.51 2.15 8.34
CA LEU A 49 -15.05 2.15 8.38
C LEU A 49 -14.46 0.85 7.83
N ALA A 50 -15.00 -0.30 8.25
CA ALA A 50 -14.59 -1.60 7.73
C ALA A 50 -14.83 -1.71 6.22
N HIS A 51 -15.93 -1.12 5.74
CA HIS A 51 -16.24 -1.08 4.32
C HIS A 51 -15.27 -0.22 3.52
N LEU A 52 -15.00 1.01 3.98
CA LEU A 52 -14.01 1.90 3.39
C LEU A 52 -12.63 1.24 3.32
N HIS A 53 -12.21 0.60 4.41
CA HIS A 53 -10.95 -0.13 4.47
C HIS A 53 -10.86 -1.19 3.37
N ARG A 54 -11.89 -2.02 3.20
CA ARG A 54 -11.90 -3.08 2.17
C ARG A 54 -11.95 -2.54 0.75
N VAL A 55 -12.83 -1.58 0.48
CA VAL A 55 -13.15 -1.16 -0.90
C VAL A 55 -12.14 -0.16 -1.46
N GLU A 56 -11.63 0.75 -0.63
CA GLU A 56 -10.70 1.81 -1.05
C GLU A 56 -9.26 1.58 -0.51
N ASN A 57 -9.00 0.46 0.16
CA ASN A 57 -7.73 0.14 0.82
C ASN A 57 -7.25 1.26 1.77
N VAL A 58 -8.18 1.96 2.43
CA VAL A 58 -7.84 3.08 3.34
C VAL A 58 -7.43 2.55 4.71
N ARG A 59 -6.49 3.22 5.36
CA ARG A 59 -6.17 2.96 6.76
C ARG A 59 -7.10 3.73 7.70
N THR A 60 -7.70 3.00 8.64
CA THR A 60 -8.70 3.55 9.58
C THR A 60 -8.10 4.57 10.54
N ASP A 61 -6.85 4.40 10.97
CA ASP A 61 -6.12 5.34 11.83
C ASP A 61 -5.92 6.69 11.13
N TRP A 62 -5.51 6.67 9.86
CA TRP A 62 -5.42 7.89 9.06
C TRP A 62 -6.79 8.53 8.86
N LEU A 63 -7.81 7.75 8.52
CA LEU A 63 -9.15 8.29 8.26
C LEU A 63 -9.75 8.98 9.48
N LEU A 64 -9.62 8.39 10.67
CA LEU A 64 -10.20 8.94 11.89
C LEU A 64 -9.34 10.04 12.52
N GLU A 65 -8.02 9.88 12.52
CA GLU A 65 -7.12 10.70 13.35
C GLU A 65 -6.08 11.47 12.51
N GLY A 66 -5.92 11.12 11.23
CA GLY A 66 -4.90 11.72 10.35
C GLY A 66 -3.49 11.21 10.61
N ARG A 67 -3.34 10.09 11.35
CA ARG A 67 -2.02 9.48 11.63
C ARG A 67 -1.61 8.52 10.52
N GLY A 68 -0.34 8.54 10.15
CA GLY A 68 0.22 7.61 9.17
C GLY A 68 -0.16 7.92 7.71
N SER A 69 -0.15 6.89 6.87
CA SER A 69 -0.47 6.98 5.44
C SER A 69 -1.96 6.80 5.17
N PRO A 70 -2.52 7.42 4.12
CA PRO A 70 -3.92 7.23 3.76
C PRO A 70 -4.28 5.79 3.39
N PHE A 71 -3.41 5.11 2.65
CA PHE A 71 -3.68 3.78 2.11
C PHE A 71 -2.74 2.73 2.71
N SER A 72 -3.20 1.49 2.74
CA SER A 72 -2.43 0.37 3.31
C SER A 72 -1.36 -0.09 2.34
N VAL A 73 -0.14 -0.25 2.87
CA VAL A 73 1.02 -0.82 2.18
C VAL A 73 1.77 -1.71 3.15
N ASN A 74 2.28 -2.82 2.66
CA ASN A 74 3.10 -3.76 3.40
C ASN A 74 4.58 -3.41 3.14
N ALA A 75 5.15 -2.60 4.03
CA ALA A 75 6.55 -2.18 3.95
C ALA A 75 7.46 -3.22 4.62
N CYS A 76 8.07 -4.08 3.81
CA CYS A 76 8.95 -5.15 4.26
C CYS A 76 10.38 -4.63 4.52
N LEU A 77 10.96 -5.05 5.65
CA LEU A 77 12.29 -4.62 6.08
C LEU A 77 13.42 -5.42 5.42
N CYS A 78 13.11 -6.63 4.94
CA CYS A 78 14.05 -7.52 4.27
C CYS A 78 13.34 -8.42 3.25
N ASP A 79 14.13 -8.97 2.32
CA ASP A 79 13.62 -9.88 1.26
C ASP A 79 12.96 -11.13 1.84
N GLU A 80 13.41 -11.63 3.00
CA GLU A 80 12.78 -12.78 3.65
C GLU A 80 11.36 -12.47 4.12
N SER A 81 11.16 -11.35 4.82
CA SER A 81 9.83 -10.94 5.29
C SER A 81 8.86 -10.66 4.14
N ALA A 82 9.37 -10.18 3.00
CA ALA A 82 8.58 -9.98 1.80
C ALA A 82 8.22 -11.31 1.12
N HIS A 83 9.15 -12.26 1.10
CA HIS A 83 8.93 -13.59 0.57
C HIS A 83 7.88 -14.37 1.38
N GLU A 84 8.00 -14.36 2.71
CA GLU A 84 7.03 -14.98 3.63
C GLU A 84 5.63 -14.38 3.45
N LEU A 85 5.54 -13.04 3.38
CA LEU A 85 4.26 -12.36 3.11
C LEU A 85 3.66 -12.77 1.75
N LEU A 86 4.48 -12.85 0.70
CA LEU A 86 3.99 -13.34 -0.59
C LEU A 86 3.55 -14.80 -0.54
N ASP A 87 4.20 -15.65 0.25
CA ASP A 87 3.76 -17.04 0.42
C ASP A 87 2.37 -17.12 1.06
N GLU A 88 2.09 -16.26 2.04
CA GLU A 88 0.77 -16.16 2.66
C GLU A 88 -0.30 -15.62 1.70
N LEU A 89 0.02 -14.56 0.94
CA LEU A 89 -0.93 -13.92 0.03
C LEU A 89 -1.23 -14.78 -1.20
N LEU A 90 -0.21 -15.40 -1.79
CA LEU A 90 -0.30 -16.16 -3.05
C LEU A 90 -0.87 -17.57 -2.89
N VAL A 91 -1.63 -17.82 -1.81
CA VAL A 91 -2.54 -18.97 -1.69
C VAL A 91 -3.78 -18.77 -2.58
N GLU A 92 -4.17 -17.52 -2.82
CA GLU A 92 -5.30 -17.12 -3.67
C GLU A 92 -4.85 -16.72 -5.09
N GLN A 93 -5.81 -16.56 -6.01
CA GLN A 93 -5.50 -16.16 -7.40
C GLN A 93 -5.40 -14.64 -7.53
N TRP A 94 -4.18 -14.13 -7.46
CA TRP A 94 -3.88 -12.70 -7.65
C TRP A 94 -3.37 -12.37 -9.05
N GLU A 95 -3.75 -11.20 -9.57
CA GLU A 95 -3.02 -10.53 -10.64
C GLU A 95 -1.81 -9.82 -10.02
N ILE A 96 -0.60 -10.19 -10.46
CA ILE A 96 0.66 -9.64 -9.94
C ILE A 96 1.25 -8.63 -10.91
N ASP A 97 1.26 -7.35 -10.52
CA ASP A 97 1.96 -6.29 -11.24
C ASP A 97 3.24 -5.91 -10.49
N VAL A 98 4.40 -6.07 -11.14
CA VAL A 98 5.68 -5.59 -10.61
C VAL A 98 5.92 -4.18 -11.09
N ILE A 99 6.08 -3.24 -10.17
CA ILE A 99 6.30 -1.82 -10.46
C ILE A 99 7.74 -1.47 -10.12
N THR A 100 8.43 -0.72 -10.99
CA THR A 100 9.81 -0.30 -10.77
C THR A 100 10.07 1.13 -11.22
N ASP A 101 11.00 1.81 -10.56
CA ASP A 101 11.66 3.03 -11.07
C ASP A 101 13.12 2.75 -11.45
N GLU A 102 13.42 1.50 -11.83
CA GLU A 102 14.74 0.89 -12.09
C GLU A 102 15.63 0.73 -10.85
N SER A 103 15.37 1.53 -9.81
CA SER A 103 16.13 1.51 -8.56
C SER A 103 15.40 0.67 -7.51
N ARG A 104 14.11 0.92 -7.34
CA ARG A 104 13.21 0.27 -6.39
C ARG A 104 12.22 -0.63 -7.12
N VAL A 105 11.66 -1.56 -6.35
CA VAL A 105 10.60 -2.44 -6.82
C VAL A 105 9.49 -2.49 -5.78
N ALA A 106 8.26 -2.45 -6.26
CA ALA A 106 7.06 -2.76 -5.49
C ALA A 106 6.26 -3.84 -6.24
N ILE A 107 5.52 -4.65 -5.50
CA ILE A 107 4.60 -5.64 -6.04
C ILE A 107 3.19 -5.21 -5.67
N VAL A 108 2.33 -5.05 -6.67
CA VAL A 108 0.90 -4.82 -6.47
C VAL A 108 0.17 -6.10 -6.82
N LEU A 109 -0.50 -6.66 -5.84
CA LEU A 109 -1.40 -7.78 -6.00
C LEU A 109 -2.82 -7.24 -6.10
N SER A 110 -3.58 -7.69 -7.08
CA SER A 110 -4.99 -7.34 -7.15
C SER A 110 -5.88 -8.48 -7.60
N GLN A 111 -7.12 -8.51 -7.11
CA GLN A 111 -8.12 -9.49 -7.53
C GLN A 111 -9.53 -8.89 -7.45
N PRO A 112 -10.48 -9.37 -8.27
CA PRO A 112 -11.87 -8.97 -8.14
C PRO A 112 -12.44 -9.47 -6.80
N ALA A 113 -13.21 -8.63 -6.13
CA ALA A 113 -13.87 -8.96 -4.88
C ALA A 113 -15.28 -8.38 -4.84
N GLN A 114 -16.11 -8.89 -3.93
CA GLN A 114 -17.50 -8.48 -3.78
C GLN A 114 -17.87 -8.38 -2.31
N VAL A 115 -18.68 -7.39 -1.96
CA VAL A 115 -19.25 -7.23 -0.62
C VAL A 115 -20.72 -6.83 -0.72
N GLN A 116 -21.55 -7.43 0.12
CA GLN A 116 -22.97 -7.10 0.19
C GLN A 116 -23.19 -5.93 1.14
N VAL A 117 -23.95 -4.93 0.71
CA VAL A 117 -24.35 -3.79 1.54
C VAL A 117 -25.86 -3.68 1.62
N LYS A 118 -26.35 -3.20 2.76
CA LYS A 118 -27.77 -2.93 2.98
C LYS A 118 -28.25 -1.84 2.01
N ASP A 119 -29.33 -2.11 1.28
CA ASP A 119 -29.90 -1.22 0.27
C ASP A 119 -31.42 -1.03 0.46
N GLY A 120 -31.79 -0.54 1.64
CA GLY A 120 -33.19 -0.27 1.98
C GLY A 120 -33.99 -1.54 2.31
N LYS A 121 -35.32 -1.43 2.24
CA LYS A 121 -36.25 -2.53 2.50
C LYS A 121 -37.17 -2.76 1.31
N ASP A 122 -37.63 -3.98 1.11
CA ASP A 122 -38.65 -4.30 0.12
C ASP A 122 -40.06 -3.87 0.59
N SER A 123 -41.06 -4.04 -0.27
CA SER A 123 -42.46 -3.69 0.04
C SER A 123 -43.05 -4.49 1.21
N ALA A 124 -42.43 -5.61 1.60
CA ALA A 124 -42.82 -6.43 2.74
C ALA A 124 -41.99 -6.09 4.00
N GLY A 125 -41.07 -5.14 3.93
CA GLY A 125 -40.23 -4.71 5.04
C GLY A 125 -38.96 -5.53 5.26
N HIS A 126 -38.63 -6.49 4.38
CA HIS A 126 -37.40 -7.26 4.46
C HIS A 126 -36.19 -6.43 4.01
N GLN A 127 -35.04 -6.66 4.64
CA GLN A 127 -33.80 -5.98 4.30
C GLN A 127 -33.34 -6.40 2.90
N LYS A 128 -33.14 -5.43 2.00
CA LYS A 128 -32.52 -5.65 0.70
C LYS A 128 -31.02 -5.48 0.81
N TYR A 129 -30.31 -6.25 -0.01
CA TYR A 129 -28.86 -6.16 -0.16
C TYR A 129 -28.51 -5.87 -1.61
N ARG A 130 -27.43 -5.14 -1.80
CA ARG A 130 -26.82 -4.84 -3.09
C ARG A 130 -25.37 -5.28 -3.05
N ASP A 131 -24.94 -5.98 -4.10
CA ASP A 131 -23.56 -6.35 -4.26
C ASP A 131 -22.74 -5.16 -4.76
N ILE A 132 -21.62 -4.90 -4.10
CA ILE A 132 -20.62 -3.93 -4.52
C ILE A 132 -19.40 -4.71 -4.98
N ASN A 133 -19.13 -4.64 -6.28
CA ASN A 133 -17.91 -5.18 -6.85
C ASN A 133 -16.79 -4.16 -6.64
N TYR A 134 -15.64 -4.63 -6.16
CA TYR A 134 -14.45 -3.82 -5.98
C TYR A 134 -13.21 -4.63 -6.36
N ARG A 135 -12.07 -3.96 -6.38
CA ARG A 135 -10.77 -4.61 -6.57
C ARG A 135 -10.07 -4.64 -5.23
N LEU A 136 -9.84 -5.83 -4.69
CA LEU A 136 -8.98 -6.01 -3.52
C LEU A 136 -7.54 -5.76 -3.97
N VAL A 137 -6.78 -5.03 -3.16
CA VAL A 137 -5.43 -4.59 -3.49
C VAL A 137 -4.52 -4.80 -2.29
N GLU A 138 -3.40 -5.49 -2.50
CA GLU A 138 -2.29 -5.56 -1.56
C GLU A 138 -1.05 -4.99 -2.23
N ILE A 139 -0.32 -4.14 -1.51
CA ILE A 139 0.90 -3.50 -2.03
C ILE A 139 2.04 -3.94 -1.14
N VAL A 140 3.03 -4.63 -1.71
CA VAL A 140 4.24 -5.07 -1.03
C VAL A 140 5.40 -4.22 -1.53
N CYS A 141 6.09 -3.55 -0.62
CA CYS A 141 7.19 -2.65 -0.94
C CYS A 141 8.31 -2.70 0.10
N GLY A 142 9.34 -1.87 -0.08
CA GLY A 142 10.51 -1.85 0.80
C GLY A 142 11.65 -2.71 0.22
N VAL A 143 12.26 -3.56 1.04
CA VAL A 143 13.43 -4.33 0.62
C VAL A 143 12.97 -5.62 -0.08
N LEU A 144 12.72 -5.53 -1.38
CA LEU A 144 12.39 -6.68 -2.22
C LEU A 144 13.62 -7.15 -3.00
N GLY A 145 13.96 -8.43 -2.88
CA GLY A 145 15.13 -9.03 -3.49
C GLY A 145 14.81 -10.27 -4.32
N ALA A 146 15.83 -11.07 -4.57
CA ALA A 146 15.78 -12.21 -5.47
C ALA A 146 14.72 -13.24 -5.06
N ARG A 147 14.56 -13.50 -3.75
CA ARG A 147 13.63 -14.54 -3.26
C ARG A 147 12.19 -14.13 -3.53
N THR A 148 11.84 -12.89 -3.18
CA THR A 148 10.51 -12.32 -3.41
C THR A 148 10.16 -12.32 -4.89
N ILE A 149 11.09 -11.87 -5.76
CA ILE A 149 10.85 -11.82 -7.20
C ILE A 149 10.76 -13.21 -7.84
N ALA A 150 11.61 -14.15 -7.42
CA ALA A 150 11.52 -15.52 -7.88
C ALA A 150 10.16 -16.14 -7.52
N ARG A 151 9.65 -15.85 -6.32
CA ARG A 151 8.33 -16.30 -5.88
C ARG A 151 7.20 -15.69 -6.71
N ALA A 152 7.20 -14.38 -6.92
CA ALA A 152 6.24 -13.71 -7.78
C ALA A 152 6.27 -14.25 -9.23
N THR A 153 7.48 -14.49 -9.76
CA THR A 153 7.68 -15.06 -11.10
C THR A 153 7.13 -16.47 -11.20
N ALA A 154 7.38 -17.31 -10.20
CA ALA A 154 6.90 -18.69 -10.16
C ALA A 154 5.36 -18.78 -10.08
N PHE A 155 4.71 -17.80 -9.44
CA PHE A 155 3.26 -17.70 -9.41
C PHE A 155 2.68 -17.22 -10.75
N GLY A 156 3.35 -16.24 -11.37
CA GLY A 156 2.98 -15.68 -12.67
C GLY A 156 2.81 -14.17 -12.58
N ILE A 157 3.84 -13.44 -13.02
CA ILE A 157 3.77 -11.98 -13.14
C ILE A 157 2.89 -11.62 -14.33
N HIS A 158 1.87 -10.80 -14.09
CA HIS A 158 0.99 -10.29 -15.13
C HIS A 158 1.70 -9.21 -15.95
N ARG A 159 2.27 -8.19 -15.29
CA ARG A 159 3.03 -7.11 -15.95
C ARG A 159 4.22 -6.66 -15.13
N VAL A 160 5.17 -6.05 -15.82
CA VAL A 160 6.28 -5.31 -15.21
C VAL A 160 6.21 -3.89 -15.76
N LEU A 161 6.03 -2.92 -14.88
CA LEU A 161 5.68 -1.55 -15.21
C LEU A 161 6.76 -0.59 -14.70
N GLN A 162 7.14 0.36 -15.55
CA GLN A 162 8.07 1.43 -15.18
C GLN A 162 7.31 2.70 -14.82
N ILE A 163 7.68 3.30 -13.69
CA ILE A 163 7.17 4.59 -13.23
C ILE A 163 8.32 5.52 -12.83
N GLY A 164 8.02 6.82 -12.68
CA GLY A 164 8.97 7.80 -12.16
C GLY A 164 9.22 7.64 -10.66
N SER A 165 10.40 8.07 -10.20
CA SER A 165 10.80 7.92 -8.80
C SER A 165 9.90 8.64 -7.79
N ASP A 166 9.30 9.78 -8.15
CA ASP A 166 8.36 10.45 -7.25
C ASP A 166 7.06 9.65 -7.07
N MET A 167 6.54 9.06 -8.15
CA MET A 167 5.38 8.18 -8.09
C MET A 167 5.69 6.92 -7.27
N MET A 168 6.87 6.32 -7.44
CA MET A 168 7.30 5.18 -6.64
C MET A 168 7.39 5.54 -5.15
N ARG A 169 7.87 6.74 -4.81
CA ARG A 169 7.91 7.23 -3.43
C ARG A 169 6.51 7.39 -2.85
N ASP A 170 5.57 7.90 -3.63
CA ASP A 170 4.18 8.05 -3.19
C ASP A 170 3.47 6.71 -3.05
N LEU A 171 3.80 5.72 -3.90
CA LEU A 171 3.34 4.34 -3.76
C LEU A 171 3.83 3.72 -2.45
N GLU A 172 5.15 3.74 -2.20
CA GLU A 172 5.76 3.19 -0.98
C GLU A 172 5.29 3.89 0.29
N ALA A 173 4.96 5.18 0.20
CA ALA A 173 4.44 5.97 1.31
C ALA A 173 2.93 5.79 1.53
N GLY A 174 2.25 4.91 0.78
CA GLY A 174 0.82 4.66 0.91
C GLY A 174 -0.05 5.88 0.59
N LYS A 175 0.37 6.71 -0.36
CA LYS A 175 -0.38 7.90 -0.81
C LYS A 175 -1.24 7.63 -2.04
N LEU A 176 -1.06 6.49 -2.69
CA LEU A 176 -1.81 6.09 -3.88
C LEU A 176 -2.86 5.05 -3.52
N GLY A 177 -4.13 5.43 -3.65
CA GLY A 177 -5.26 4.54 -3.36
C GLY A 177 -5.71 3.73 -4.57
N SER A 178 -6.60 2.77 -4.35
CA SER A 178 -7.13 1.88 -5.41
C SER A 178 -7.67 2.63 -6.62
N TYR A 179 -8.35 3.77 -6.39
CA TYR A 179 -8.83 4.62 -7.49
C TYR A 179 -7.69 5.14 -8.38
N PHE A 180 -6.60 5.65 -7.82
CA PHE A 180 -5.45 6.13 -8.59
C PHE A 180 -4.62 5.01 -9.20
N LEU A 181 -4.65 3.81 -8.62
CA LEU A 181 -3.95 2.67 -9.19
C LEU A 181 -4.66 2.13 -10.44
N PHE A 182 -5.99 2.05 -10.43
CA PHE A 182 -6.74 1.28 -11.44
C PHE A 182 -7.80 2.05 -12.25
N SER A 183 -8.42 3.08 -11.68
CA SER A 183 -9.71 3.56 -12.19
C SER A 183 -9.77 5.06 -12.50
N SER A 184 -8.80 5.85 -12.06
CA SER A 184 -8.74 7.26 -12.38
C SER A 184 -8.38 7.50 -13.86
N PRO A 185 -8.73 8.65 -14.44
CA PRO A 185 -8.32 9.00 -15.80
C PRO A 185 -6.80 8.98 -16.01
N SER A 186 -6.03 9.13 -14.94
CA SER A 186 -4.58 9.05 -14.92
C SER A 186 -4.09 7.84 -14.12
N ALA A 187 -4.83 6.72 -14.18
CA ALA A 187 -4.54 5.55 -13.36
C ALA A 187 -3.14 4.99 -13.65
N LEU A 188 -2.41 4.64 -12.60
CA LEU A 188 -1.02 4.20 -12.71
C LEU A 188 -0.90 2.92 -13.54
N ILE A 189 -1.61 1.87 -13.17
CA ILE A 189 -1.38 0.53 -13.71
C ILE A 189 -1.81 0.40 -15.20
N PRO A 190 -2.97 0.92 -15.63
CA PRO A 190 -3.36 0.85 -17.04
C PRO A 190 -2.50 1.73 -17.97
N HIS A 191 -1.88 2.80 -17.46
CA HIS A 191 -1.17 3.78 -18.28
C HIS A 191 0.36 3.77 -18.10
N ALA A 192 0.88 3.00 -17.15
CA ALA A 192 2.32 2.85 -16.98
C ALA A 192 2.95 2.13 -18.18
N VAL A 193 4.20 2.49 -18.47
CA VAL A 193 4.96 1.91 -19.58
C VAL A 193 5.38 0.50 -19.19
N GLN A 194 5.09 -0.48 -20.05
CA GLN A 194 5.62 -1.83 -19.88
C GLN A 194 7.15 -1.77 -19.91
N TYR A 195 7.79 -2.27 -18.86
CA TYR A 195 9.23 -2.22 -18.74
C TYR A 195 9.89 -3.26 -19.65
N ALA A 196 10.56 -2.78 -20.69
CA ALA A 196 11.17 -3.63 -21.72
C ALA A 196 12.34 -4.49 -21.21
N HIS A 197 12.93 -4.15 -20.05
CA HIS A 197 14.13 -4.79 -19.52
C HIS A 197 13.89 -5.58 -18.23
N ALA A 198 12.69 -6.15 -18.07
CA ALA A 198 12.32 -6.95 -16.90
C ALA A 198 13.35 -8.05 -16.55
N GLY A 199 13.86 -8.78 -17.53
CA GLY A 199 14.87 -9.81 -17.30
C GLY A 199 16.15 -9.25 -16.65
N LYS A 200 16.64 -8.10 -17.12
CA LYS A 200 17.83 -7.44 -16.56
C LYS A 200 17.59 -6.93 -15.13
N LEU A 201 16.40 -6.40 -14.85
CA LEU A 201 16.01 -6.02 -13.49
C LEU A 201 16.09 -7.23 -12.55
N PHE A 202 15.51 -8.35 -12.94
CA PHE A 202 15.49 -9.56 -12.11
C PHE A 202 16.89 -10.15 -11.94
N GLU A 203 17.73 -10.13 -12.97
CA GLU A 203 19.14 -10.52 -12.87
C GLU A 203 19.93 -9.64 -11.90
N ASN A 204 19.73 -8.32 -11.93
CA ASN A 204 20.40 -7.40 -11.02
C ASN A 204 19.99 -7.65 -9.56
N LEU A 205 18.70 -7.87 -9.32
CA LEU A 205 18.17 -8.24 -8.00
C LEU A 205 18.73 -9.60 -7.53
N ALA A 206 18.86 -10.57 -8.43
CA ALA A 206 19.43 -11.89 -8.15
C ALA A 206 20.90 -11.85 -7.77
N LYS A 207 21.68 -10.95 -8.38
CA LYS A 207 23.11 -10.75 -8.07
C LYS A 207 23.35 -10.01 -6.76
N GLY A 208 22.29 -9.56 -6.08
CA GLY A 208 22.42 -8.73 -4.89
C GLY A 208 22.98 -7.34 -5.21
N ASP A 209 22.98 -6.94 -6.49
CA ASP A 209 23.27 -5.57 -6.92
C ASP A 209 22.10 -4.69 -6.47
N ARG A 210 22.08 -4.40 -5.17
CA ARG A 210 21.20 -3.40 -4.58
C ARG A 210 21.60 -2.06 -5.17
N ALA A 211 20.90 -1.63 -6.20
CA ALA A 211 20.98 -0.28 -6.68
C ALA A 211 20.23 0.72 -5.78
N VAL A 212 19.90 0.41 -4.51
CA VAL A 212 19.36 1.43 -3.60
C VAL A 212 19.85 1.19 -2.20
N SER A 213 21.01 1.77 -1.94
CA SER A 213 21.28 2.30 -0.61
C SER A 213 20.41 3.56 -0.49
N THR A 214 19.42 3.55 0.42
CA THR A 214 18.56 4.73 0.67
C THR A 214 19.46 5.95 0.92
N PRO A 215 18.99 7.21 0.73
CA PRO A 215 19.82 8.38 1.07
C PRO A 215 20.42 8.29 2.48
N ASP A 216 19.64 7.75 3.43
CA ASP A 216 20.06 7.50 4.80
C ASP A 216 21.06 6.36 4.91
N GLU A 217 20.88 5.25 4.18
CA GLU A 217 21.83 4.14 4.14
C GLU A 217 23.14 4.54 3.44
N ARG A 218 23.08 5.40 2.41
CA ARG A 218 24.26 6.03 1.79
C ARG A 218 24.95 6.97 2.77
N ALA A 219 24.19 7.77 3.51
CA ALA A 219 24.73 8.65 4.53
C ALA A 219 25.36 7.86 5.68
N LEU A 220 24.74 6.76 6.10
CA LEU A 220 25.24 5.85 7.13
C LEU A 220 26.49 5.11 6.64
N LEU A 221 26.49 4.55 5.44
CA LEU A 221 27.65 3.86 4.87
C LEU A 221 28.81 4.82 4.57
N SER A 222 28.51 6.03 4.08
CA SER A 222 29.51 7.08 3.87
C SER A 222 30.12 7.52 5.21
N SER A 223 29.27 7.78 6.21
CA SER A 223 29.71 8.13 7.57
C SER A 223 30.55 7.02 8.17
N TYR A 224 30.10 5.76 8.09
CA TYR A 224 30.84 4.60 8.57
C TYR A 224 32.20 4.43 7.86
N ARG A 225 32.26 4.58 6.54
CA ARG A 225 33.50 4.47 5.75
C ARG A 225 34.50 5.60 6.04
N SER A 226 34.01 6.79 6.37
CA SER A 226 34.84 7.94 6.75
C SER A 226 35.42 7.85 8.17
N MET A 227 34.96 6.89 8.99
CA MET A 227 35.44 6.70 10.35
C MET A 227 36.81 6.00 10.41
N SER A 228 37.62 6.40 11.40
CA SER A 228 38.84 5.67 11.76
C SER A 228 38.53 4.23 12.17
N ALA A 229 39.53 3.34 12.08
CA ALA A 229 39.39 1.92 12.41
C ALA A 229 38.80 1.71 13.82
N ASP A 230 39.29 2.47 14.81
CA ASP A 230 38.83 2.39 16.20
C ASP A 230 37.34 2.75 16.36
N LYS A 231 36.87 3.77 15.62
CA LYS A 231 35.45 4.17 15.63
C LYS A 231 34.55 3.15 14.93
N ARG A 232 35.03 2.54 13.84
CA ARG A 232 34.31 1.45 13.17
C ARG A 232 34.19 0.22 14.06
N GLN A 233 35.23 -0.08 14.82
CA GLN A 233 35.22 -1.18 15.79
C GLN A 233 34.25 -0.93 16.94
N ALA A 234 34.18 0.30 17.45
CA ALA A 234 33.19 0.69 18.46
C ALA A 234 31.75 0.58 17.95
N VAL A 235 31.46 1.05 16.74
CA VAL A 235 30.13 0.89 16.11
C VAL A 235 29.78 -0.59 15.94
N SER A 236 30.74 -1.41 15.51
CA SER A 236 30.53 -2.85 15.35
C SER A 236 30.23 -3.54 16.68
N GLN A 237 30.89 -3.14 17.76
CA GLN A 237 30.62 -3.65 19.11
C GLN A 237 29.22 -3.26 19.61
N VAL A 238 28.79 -2.01 19.38
CA VAL A 238 27.44 -1.57 19.75
C VAL A 238 26.37 -2.37 19.00
N VAL A 239 26.54 -2.58 17.69
CA VAL A 239 25.60 -3.36 16.88
C VAL A 239 25.54 -4.83 17.35
N LEU A 240 26.69 -5.43 17.66
CA LEU A 240 26.75 -6.80 18.19
C LEU A 240 26.07 -6.91 19.57
N SER A 241 26.35 -5.98 20.49
CA SER A 241 25.70 -5.95 21.81
C SER A 241 24.19 -5.72 21.72
N MET A 242 23.73 -4.91 20.76
CA MET A 242 22.30 -4.72 20.50
C MET A 242 21.63 -6.00 19.96
N ALA A 243 22.32 -6.75 19.09
CA ALA A 243 21.83 -8.02 18.59
C ALA A 243 21.72 -9.07 19.71
N GLU A 244 22.71 -9.13 20.61
CA GLU A 244 22.71 -10.02 21.78
C GLU A 244 21.58 -9.69 22.78
N LEU A 245 21.33 -8.40 23.03
CA LEU A 245 20.23 -7.93 23.88
C LEU A 245 18.85 -8.20 23.27
N GLY A 246 18.74 -8.22 21.95
CA GLY A 246 17.52 -8.60 21.23
C GLY A 246 17.21 -10.10 21.36
N TYR A 247 18.23 -10.96 21.29
CA TYR A 247 18.09 -12.41 21.46
C TYR A 247 17.77 -12.82 22.91
N GLY A 248 18.22 -12.06 23.90
CA GLY A 248 17.95 -12.32 25.32
C GLY A 248 16.50 -12.10 25.76
N LYS A 249 15.67 -11.40 24.97
CA LYS A 249 14.24 -11.17 25.25
C LYS A 249 13.29 -12.19 24.61
N LEU A 250 13.82 -13.17 23.89
CA LEU A 250 13.06 -14.24 23.21
C LEU A 250 13.31 -15.63 23.83
N LYS A 251 13.84 -15.70 25.05
CA LYS A 251 13.90 -16.91 25.87
C LYS A 251 13.01 -16.79 27.10
#